data_AF-A0A1F5LSR2-F1
#
_entry.id   AF-A0A1F5LSR2-F1
#
_cell.length_a   1.000
_cell.length_b   1.000
_cell.length_c   1.000
_cell.angle_alpha   90.00
_cell.angle_beta   90.00
_cell.angle_gamma   90.00
#
_symmetry.space_group_name_H-M   'P 1'
#
loop_
_entity.id
_entity.type
_entity.pdbx_description
1 polymer ?
#
loop_
_entity_poly.entity_id
_entity_poly.type
_entity_poly.pdbx_seq_one_letter_code
_entity_poly.pdbx_strand_id
1 'polypeptide(L)'
;MSNNKYMYGLTAVPASADALLTSPNNPPPTHPPGPIPVQETPIPNTPLAQRINAYARHHLAEETYNHSMRVYHYGLAIKQYRFPARSFPDWDFDHETYFLACVLHDIGTTKENLRATRLSFEFFGGMLALRVLQDVDDRERVEIGTGTGIDIGASAIASGAAATATDTTTATNANATAPREQAESVAEAIIRHQDLCHVGKITVVGQLLQLATIFDNTGAYADLVHADTIKDVCVHFPRMRWSRCFAATVQSEIDLKPWAHSTALGKEFSEKVLGNSLMEPYE
;
A
#
# COMPACT_ATOMS: atom_id res chain seq x y z
N MET A 1 -19.19 0.17 -21.55
CA MET A 1 -18.90 -0.18 -20.15
C MET A 1 -17.40 -0.14 -20.01
N SER A 2 -16.85 0.86 -19.33
CA SER A 2 -15.42 0.85 -18.99
C SER A 2 -15.16 -0.42 -18.19
N ASN A 3 -14.18 -1.23 -18.59
CA ASN A 3 -13.94 -2.52 -17.95
C ASN A 3 -13.11 -2.27 -16.69
N ASN A 4 -13.80 -1.89 -15.60
CA ASN A 4 -13.24 -1.47 -14.30
C ASN A 4 -12.14 -2.39 -13.76
N LYS A 5 -12.16 -3.68 -14.13
CA LYS A 5 -11.11 -4.66 -13.83
C LYS A 5 -9.70 -4.19 -14.19
N TYR A 6 -9.49 -3.61 -15.38
CA TYR A 6 -8.16 -3.15 -15.81
C TYR A 6 -7.74 -1.88 -15.06
N MET A 7 -8.70 -0.99 -14.77
CA MET A 7 -8.47 0.25 -14.04
C MET A 7 -7.90 -0.01 -12.64
N TYR A 8 -8.39 -1.04 -11.94
CA TYR A 8 -7.90 -1.43 -10.62
C TYR A 8 -6.73 -2.43 -10.67
N GLY A 9 -6.15 -2.67 -11.86
CA GLY A 9 -4.99 -3.53 -12.04
C GLY A 9 -5.22 -4.99 -11.67
N LEU A 10 -6.46 -5.49 -11.81
CA LEU A 10 -6.81 -6.90 -11.67
C LEU A 10 -6.42 -7.70 -12.93
N THR A 11 -5.22 -7.46 -13.46
CA THR A 11 -4.65 -8.16 -14.61
C THR A 11 -3.61 -9.15 -14.14
N ALA A 12 -3.68 -10.39 -14.63
CA ALA A 12 -2.80 -11.47 -14.18
C ALA A 12 -1.44 -11.43 -14.89
N VAL A 13 -0.36 -11.32 -14.13
CA VAL A 13 1.04 -11.40 -14.57
C VAL A 13 1.78 -12.53 -13.85
N PRO A 14 2.94 -13.00 -14.34
CA PRO A 14 3.77 -13.96 -13.58
C PRO A 14 4.04 -13.47 -12.16
N ALA A 15 3.86 -14.34 -11.15
CA ALA A 15 4.16 -14.01 -9.75
C ALA A 15 5.68 -14.01 -9.45
N SER A 16 6.47 -14.74 -10.25
CA SER A 16 7.92 -14.66 -10.18
C SER A 16 8.40 -13.39 -10.86
N ALA A 17 9.06 -12.52 -10.10
CA ALA A 17 9.71 -11.32 -10.61
C ALA A 17 10.73 -11.64 -11.70
N ASP A 18 11.51 -12.71 -11.54
CA ASP A 18 12.49 -13.14 -12.54
C ASP A 18 11.78 -13.57 -13.83
N ALA A 19 10.73 -14.39 -13.72
CA ALA A 19 9.94 -14.81 -14.88
C ALA A 19 9.24 -13.63 -15.57
N LEU A 20 8.81 -12.62 -14.80
CA LEU A 20 8.22 -11.41 -15.33
C LEU A 20 9.25 -10.58 -16.12
N LEU A 21 10.40 -10.30 -15.51
CA LEU A 21 11.41 -9.36 -16.01
C LEU A 21 12.27 -9.93 -17.14
N THR A 22 12.37 -11.27 -17.24
CA THR A 22 13.13 -11.98 -18.29
C THR A 22 12.23 -12.57 -19.38
N SER A 23 10.90 -12.44 -19.25
CA SER A 23 9.94 -12.93 -20.24
C SER A 23 10.20 -12.34 -21.62
N PRO A 24 10.14 -13.14 -22.70
CA PRO A 24 10.15 -12.61 -24.07
C PRO A 24 9.02 -11.62 -24.36
N ASN A 25 7.92 -11.68 -23.60
CA ASN A 25 6.81 -10.74 -23.72
C ASN A 25 7.08 -9.40 -23.00
N ASN A 26 8.08 -9.34 -22.12
CA ASN A 26 8.48 -8.15 -21.37
C ASN A 26 10.00 -7.93 -21.48
N PRO A 27 10.55 -7.76 -22.70
CA PRO A 27 12.00 -7.67 -22.87
C PRO A 27 12.59 -6.51 -22.04
N PRO A 28 13.82 -6.65 -21.51
CA PRO A 28 14.50 -5.57 -20.82
C PRO A 28 14.70 -4.37 -21.76
N PRO A 29 14.65 -3.12 -21.27
CA PRO A 29 14.89 -1.96 -22.11
C PRO A 29 16.35 -1.95 -22.58
N THR A 30 16.62 -1.30 -23.71
CA THR A 30 17.97 -1.24 -24.32
C THR A 30 18.87 -0.15 -23.73
N HIS A 31 18.35 0.63 -22.80
CA HIS A 31 19.01 1.75 -22.14
C HIS A 31 18.69 1.70 -20.64
N PRO A 32 19.57 2.21 -19.77
CA PRO A 32 19.29 2.30 -18.33
C PRO A 32 18.11 3.24 -18.02
N PRO A 33 17.48 3.14 -16.83
CA PRO A 33 16.41 4.05 -16.45
C PRO A 33 16.90 5.50 -16.40
N GLY A 34 16.07 6.44 -16.85
CA GLY A 34 16.30 7.88 -16.63
C GLY A 34 15.89 8.33 -15.23
N PRO A 35 16.36 9.50 -14.75
CA PRO A 35 15.89 10.07 -13.50
C PRO A 35 14.41 10.48 -13.59
N ILE A 36 13.64 10.08 -12.59
CA ILE A 36 12.24 10.46 -12.36
C ILE A 36 12.17 11.12 -10.97
N PRO A 37 11.98 12.44 -10.86
CA PRO A 37 11.83 13.11 -9.57
C PRO A 37 10.45 12.87 -8.94
N VAL A 38 10.32 13.09 -7.62
CA VAL A 38 9.07 12.93 -6.87
C VAL A 38 7.93 13.77 -7.48
N GLN A 39 8.24 14.95 -8.04
CA GLN A 39 7.25 15.82 -8.66
C GLN A 39 6.61 15.22 -9.92
N GLU A 40 7.28 14.28 -10.59
CA GLU A 40 6.76 13.55 -11.76
C GLU A 40 5.94 12.30 -11.38
N THR A 41 5.87 11.99 -10.09
CA THR A 41 5.06 10.89 -9.54
C THR A 41 4.12 11.43 -8.45
N PRO A 42 3.24 12.40 -8.78
CA PRO A 42 2.41 13.07 -7.79
C PRO A 42 1.47 12.08 -7.11
N ILE A 43 1.34 12.20 -5.79
CA ILE A 43 0.35 11.43 -5.03
C ILE A 43 -1.07 11.78 -5.50
N PRO A 44 -1.99 10.81 -5.58
CA PRO A 44 -3.38 11.06 -5.96
C PRO A 44 -4.05 12.01 -4.95
N ASN A 45 -4.81 12.99 -5.45
CA ASN A 45 -5.41 14.03 -4.61
C ASN A 45 -6.92 13.83 -4.38
N THR A 46 -7.45 12.66 -4.73
CA THR A 46 -8.87 12.37 -4.61
C THR A 46 -9.32 12.34 -3.14
N PRO A 47 -10.62 12.48 -2.88
CA PRO A 47 -11.20 12.29 -1.54
C PRO A 47 -10.76 10.99 -0.86
N LEU A 48 -10.77 9.85 -1.57
CA LEU A 48 -10.38 8.55 -1.03
C LEU A 48 -8.88 8.49 -0.71
N ALA A 49 -8.02 8.93 -1.64
CA ALA A 49 -6.58 8.95 -1.43
C ALA A 49 -6.19 9.84 -0.24
N GLN A 50 -6.81 11.01 -0.11
CA GLN A 50 -6.58 11.91 1.03
C GLN A 50 -6.99 11.26 2.36
N ARG A 51 -8.20 10.66 2.41
CA ARG A 51 -8.71 9.98 3.61
C ARG A 51 -7.77 8.85 4.05
N ILE A 52 -7.38 7.99 3.11
CA ILE A 52 -6.57 6.81 3.40
C ILE A 52 -5.12 7.19 3.70
N ASN A 53 -4.57 8.21 3.05
CA ASN A 53 -3.25 8.74 3.40
C ASN A 53 -3.24 9.32 4.82
N ALA A 54 -4.29 10.05 5.21
CA ALA A 54 -4.43 10.56 6.57
C ALA A 54 -4.56 9.42 7.59
N TYR A 55 -5.33 8.37 7.27
CA TYR A 55 -5.44 7.17 8.09
C TYR A 55 -4.08 6.48 8.26
N ALA A 56 -3.34 6.23 7.17
CA ALA A 56 -2.03 5.61 7.22
C ALA A 56 -1.04 6.43 8.04
N ARG A 57 -0.96 7.74 7.79
CA ARG A 57 -0.07 8.66 8.53
C ARG A 57 -0.40 8.77 10.02
N HIS A 58 -1.65 8.56 10.41
CA HIS A 58 -2.07 8.58 11.81
C HIS A 58 -1.67 7.29 12.56
N HIS A 59 -1.70 6.14 11.89
CA HIS A 59 -1.52 4.84 12.56
C HIS A 59 -0.10 4.26 12.41
N LEU A 60 0.60 4.58 11.32
CA LEU A 60 1.95 4.08 11.06
C LEU A 60 2.99 4.89 11.82
N ALA A 61 4.08 4.23 12.22
CA ALA A 61 5.29 4.92 12.61
C ALA A 61 5.86 5.71 11.42
N GLU A 62 6.58 6.81 11.68
CA GLU A 62 7.05 7.71 10.63
C GLU A 62 7.97 7.00 9.62
N GLU A 63 8.85 6.13 10.10
CA GLU A 63 9.73 5.31 9.26
C GLU A 63 8.96 4.36 8.32
N THR A 64 7.86 3.78 8.81
CA THR A 64 6.98 2.89 8.03
C THR A 64 6.14 3.68 7.04
N TYR A 65 5.61 4.83 7.44
CA TYR A 65 4.90 5.73 6.51
C TYR A 65 5.84 6.21 5.39
N ASN A 66 7.05 6.63 5.74
CA ASN A 66 8.06 7.03 4.75
C ASN A 66 8.43 5.86 3.84
N HIS A 67 8.56 4.63 4.36
CA HIS A 67 8.73 3.43 3.54
C HIS A 67 7.59 3.26 2.53
N SER A 68 6.35 3.30 2.97
CA SER A 68 5.18 3.24 2.09
C SER A 68 5.22 4.31 0.97
N MET A 69 5.65 5.52 1.29
CA MET A 69 5.80 6.59 0.30
C MET A 69 6.94 6.31 -0.69
N ARG A 70 8.09 5.83 -0.21
CA ARG A 70 9.20 5.42 -1.08
C ARG A 70 8.78 4.29 -2.02
N VAL A 71 8.08 3.28 -1.52
CA VAL A 71 7.53 2.17 -2.31
C VAL A 71 6.62 2.69 -3.42
N TYR A 72 5.75 3.66 -3.14
CA TYR A 72 4.90 4.28 -4.16
C TYR A 72 5.73 4.93 -5.28
N HIS A 73 6.70 5.78 -4.94
CA HIS A 73 7.51 6.49 -5.94
C HIS A 73 8.43 5.56 -6.73
N TYR A 74 9.08 4.60 -6.06
CA TYR A 74 9.90 3.59 -6.72
C TYR A 74 9.08 2.68 -7.63
N GLY A 75 7.90 2.26 -7.19
CA GLY A 75 6.99 1.50 -8.03
C GLY A 75 6.60 2.24 -9.30
N LEU A 76 6.25 3.52 -9.20
CA LEU A 76 5.94 4.29 -10.41
C LEU A 76 7.16 4.47 -11.33
N ALA A 77 8.36 4.64 -10.78
CA ALA A 77 9.58 4.67 -11.58
C ALA A 77 9.83 3.33 -12.31
N ILE A 78 9.71 2.21 -11.60
CA ILE A 78 9.81 0.85 -12.16
C ILE A 78 8.76 0.63 -13.24
N LYS A 79 7.51 1.00 -12.99
CA LYS A 79 6.39 0.89 -13.95
C LYS A 79 6.67 1.68 -15.22
N GLN A 80 7.10 2.94 -15.11
CA GLN A 80 7.40 3.79 -16.27
C GLN A 80 8.55 3.23 -17.11
N TYR A 81 9.60 2.71 -16.45
CA TYR A 81 10.77 2.16 -17.14
C TYR A 81 10.52 0.79 -17.75
N ARG A 82 9.90 -0.14 -17.00
CA ARG A 82 9.75 -1.54 -17.43
C ARG A 82 8.45 -1.83 -18.16
N PHE A 83 7.39 -1.10 -17.83
CA PHE A 83 6.03 -1.39 -18.32
C PHE A 83 5.30 -0.13 -18.81
N PRO A 84 5.88 0.64 -19.75
CA PRO A 84 5.22 1.84 -20.28
C PRO A 84 3.90 1.50 -20.96
N ALA A 85 2.84 2.23 -20.61
CA ALA A 85 1.45 1.95 -21.04
C ALA A 85 1.27 1.76 -22.55
N ARG A 86 2.06 2.47 -23.39
CA ARG A 86 2.02 2.33 -24.85
C ARG A 86 2.37 0.92 -25.34
N SER A 87 3.26 0.23 -24.63
CA SER A 87 3.71 -1.12 -24.99
C SER A 87 3.08 -2.19 -24.09
N PHE A 88 2.63 -1.81 -22.89
CA PHE A 88 2.11 -2.70 -21.87
C PHE A 88 0.77 -2.17 -21.34
N PRO A 89 -0.32 -2.24 -22.13
CA PRO A 89 -1.63 -1.69 -21.74
C PRO A 89 -2.20 -2.36 -20.47
N ASP A 90 -1.82 -3.61 -20.20
CA ASP A 90 -2.19 -4.33 -18.98
C ASP A 90 -1.64 -3.69 -17.69
N TRP A 91 -0.61 -2.86 -17.81
CA TRP A 91 0.01 -2.10 -16.71
C TRP A 91 -0.55 -0.68 -16.59
N ASP A 92 -1.46 -0.26 -17.47
CA ASP A 92 -2.09 1.07 -17.44
C ASP A 92 -3.25 1.14 -16.43
N PHE A 93 -2.99 0.70 -15.19
CA PHE A 93 -3.91 0.80 -14.07
C PHE A 93 -3.78 2.17 -13.36
N ASP A 94 -4.86 2.55 -12.69
CA ASP A 94 -5.00 3.79 -11.94
C ASP A 94 -4.00 3.89 -10.76
N HIS A 95 -3.35 5.05 -10.67
CA HIS A 95 -2.32 5.32 -9.66
C HIS A 95 -2.91 5.41 -8.24
N GLU A 96 -4.20 5.74 -8.09
CA GLU A 96 -4.86 5.69 -6.78
C GLU A 96 -4.87 4.28 -6.20
N THR A 97 -5.24 3.27 -6.99
CA THR A 97 -5.26 1.88 -6.52
C THR A 97 -3.88 1.44 -5.99
N TYR A 98 -2.81 1.77 -6.72
CA TYR A 98 -1.45 1.46 -6.27
C TYR A 98 -1.02 2.28 -5.06
N PHE A 99 -1.35 3.56 -5.02
CA PHE A 99 -1.10 4.42 -3.87
C PHE A 99 -1.74 3.87 -2.59
N LEU A 100 -3.02 3.49 -2.66
CA LEU A 100 -3.77 2.90 -1.55
C LEU A 100 -3.11 1.60 -1.05
N ALA A 101 -2.66 0.74 -1.97
CA ALA A 101 -1.91 -0.46 -1.61
C ALA A 101 -0.58 -0.12 -0.92
N CYS A 102 0.18 0.84 -1.44
CA CYS A 102 1.47 1.24 -0.85
C CYS A 102 1.32 1.80 0.58
N VAL A 103 0.36 2.70 0.82
CA VAL A 103 0.18 3.33 2.14
C VAL A 103 -0.48 2.42 3.17
N LEU A 104 -1.08 1.31 2.75
CA LEU A 104 -1.72 0.34 3.65
C LEU A 104 -0.98 -0.99 3.80
N HIS A 105 0.01 -1.33 2.96
CA HIS A 105 0.58 -2.70 2.97
C HIS A 105 1.19 -3.12 4.30
N ASP A 106 1.77 -2.18 5.02
CA ASP A 106 2.36 -2.39 6.34
C ASP A 106 1.43 -2.03 7.50
N ILE A 107 0.15 -1.75 7.28
CA ILE A 107 -0.78 -1.38 8.37
C ILE A 107 -0.89 -2.48 9.43
N GLY A 108 -0.70 -3.75 9.04
CA GLY A 108 -0.68 -4.88 9.97
C GLY A 108 0.50 -4.86 10.95
N THR A 109 1.55 -4.08 10.66
CA THR A 109 2.81 -4.07 11.44
C THR A 109 2.79 -3.14 12.65
N THR A 110 1.74 -2.33 12.83
CA THR A 110 1.66 -1.43 14.00
C THR A 110 1.69 -2.25 15.29
N LYS A 111 2.26 -1.68 16.36
CA LYS A 111 2.31 -2.37 17.67
C LYS A 111 0.93 -2.83 18.16
N GLU A 112 -0.09 -2.04 17.86
CA GLU A 112 -1.49 -2.34 18.12
C GLU A 112 -1.95 -3.56 17.30
N ASN A 113 -1.80 -3.50 15.97
CA ASN A 113 -2.31 -4.53 15.06
C ASN A 113 -1.57 -5.86 15.19
N LEU A 114 -0.27 -5.85 15.47
CA LEU A 114 0.51 -7.06 15.77
C LEU A 114 -0.08 -7.86 16.94
N ARG A 115 -0.72 -7.18 17.90
CA ARG A 115 -1.29 -7.77 19.12
C ARG A 115 -2.80 -7.96 19.05
N ALA A 116 -3.48 -7.25 18.15
CA ALA A 116 -4.93 -7.33 17.96
C ALA A 116 -5.39 -8.63 17.30
N THR A 117 -4.48 -9.42 16.72
CA THR A 117 -4.79 -10.63 15.98
C THR A 117 -3.80 -11.77 16.25
N ARG A 118 -4.18 -12.99 15.86
CA ARG A 118 -3.30 -14.16 15.78
C ARG A 118 -2.87 -14.50 14.35
N LEU A 119 -3.36 -13.75 13.36
CA LEU A 119 -3.04 -13.92 11.94
C LEU A 119 -1.74 -13.19 11.58
N SER A 120 -1.06 -13.66 10.53
CA SER A 120 0.10 -12.98 9.94
C SER A 120 -0.25 -11.53 9.60
N PHE A 121 0.70 -10.60 9.77
CA PHE A 121 0.42 -9.18 9.59
C PHE A 121 -0.03 -8.83 8.16
N GLU A 122 0.42 -9.57 7.14
CA GLU A 122 0.04 -9.39 5.74
C GLU A 122 -1.46 -9.72 5.55
N PHE A 123 -1.91 -10.82 6.19
CA PHE A 123 -3.30 -11.26 6.10
C PHE A 123 -4.23 -10.31 6.85
N PHE A 124 -3.86 -9.96 8.08
CA PHE A 124 -4.64 -9.01 8.88
C PHE A 124 -4.64 -7.61 8.27
N GLY A 125 -3.48 -7.16 7.78
CA GLY A 125 -3.34 -5.89 7.07
C GLY A 125 -4.23 -5.82 5.83
N GLY A 126 -4.30 -6.90 5.03
CA GLY A 126 -5.21 -6.98 3.89
C GLY A 126 -6.69 -6.92 4.26
N MET A 127 -7.10 -7.61 5.33
CA MET A 127 -8.49 -7.52 5.82
C MET A 127 -8.83 -6.14 6.37
N LEU A 128 -7.90 -5.52 7.11
CA LEU A 128 -8.05 -4.16 7.61
C LEU A 128 -8.12 -3.15 6.46
N ALA A 129 -7.29 -3.32 5.44
CA ALA A 129 -7.32 -2.51 4.22
C ALA A 129 -8.68 -2.62 3.51
N LEU A 130 -9.19 -3.84 3.31
CA LEU A 130 -10.52 -4.06 2.72
C LEU A 130 -11.60 -3.30 3.50
N ARG A 131 -11.56 -3.39 4.83
CA ARG A 131 -12.51 -2.71 5.72
C ARG A 131 -12.39 -1.18 5.62
N VAL A 132 -11.22 -0.60 5.86
CA VAL A 132 -11.05 0.87 5.89
C VAL A 132 -11.31 1.53 4.53
N LEU A 133 -11.08 0.80 3.44
CA LEU A 133 -11.38 1.28 2.09
C LEU A 133 -12.89 1.35 1.83
N GLN A 134 -13.67 0.41 2.38
CA GLN A 134 -15.11 0.31 2.12
C GLN A 134 -15.98 0.94 3.22
N ASP A 135 -15.45 1.08 4.43
CA ASP A 135 -16.14 1.64 5.58
C ASP A 135 -15.56 3.03 5.91
N VAL A 136 -16.43 3.96 6.31
CA VAL A 136 -16.04 5.30 6.82
C VAL A 136 -15.90 5.34 8.35
N ASP A 137 -16.01 4.17 8.96
CA ASP A 137 -16.07 3.89 10.39
C ASP A 137 -17.28 4.52 11.10
N ASP A 138 -18.15 3.64 11.60
CA ASP A 138 -19.26 3.89 12.53
C ASP A 138 -18.72 4.25 13.93
N ARG A 139 -17.96 5.34 14.06
CA ARG A 139 -17.52 5.86 15.39
C ARG A 139 -18.68 6.41 16.26
N GLU A 140 -19.93 6.05 15.95
CA GLU A 140 -21.13 6.24 16.79
C GLU A 140 -21.73 4.92 17.33
N ARG A 141 -21.19 3.72 17.02
CA ARG A 141 -21.78 2.43 17.47
C ARG A 141 -21.03 1.72 18.60
N VAL A 142 -20.34 2.45 19.46
CA VAL A 142 -19.87 1.94 20.75
C VAL A 142 -20.42 2.84 21.86
N GLU A 143 -21.27 2.22 22.70
CA GLU A 143 -21.96 2.72 23.91
C GLU A 143 -23.24 3.56 23.73
N ILE A 144 -24.41 2.90 23.60
CA ILE A 144 -25.42 2.84 24.69
C ILE A 144 -26.15 1.50 24.57
N GLY A 145 -25.80 0.55 25.43
CA GLY A 145 -26.38 -0.78 25.48
C GLY A 145 -26.55 -1.29 26.91
N THR A 146 -27.02 -0.44 27.84
CA THR A 146 -27.66 -0.89 29.09
C THR A 146 -28.66 0.17 29.56
N GLY A 147 -29.96 -0.08 29.38
CA GLY A 147 -31.00 0.78 29.96
C GLY A 147 -32.37 0.53 29.36
N THR A 148 -33.12 -0.38 30.00
CA THR A 148 -34.59 -0.45 30.11
C THR A 148 -35.42 0.46 29.19
N GLY A 149 -36.25 -0.15 28.34
CA GLY A 149 -37.06 0.57 27.36
C GLY A 149 -38.17 1.46 27.91
N ILE A 150 -38.79 2.18 26.99
CA ILE A 150 -40.24 2.44 26.86
C ILE A 150 -40.45 3.11 25.50
N ASP A 151 -41.38 2.56 24.74
CA ASP A 151 -41.88 3.02 23.45
C ASP A 151 -42.92 4.15 23.68
N ILE A 152 -42.76 5.32 23.04
CA ILE A 152 -43.89 6.25 22.83
C ILE A 152 -43.64 7.19 21.63
N GLY A 153 -44.43 6.97 20.57
CA GLY A 153 -45.30 7.99 19.95
C GLY A 153 -44.70 9.13 19.11
N ALA A 154 -45.05 9.13 17.83
CA ALA A 154 -44.78 10.19 16.83
C ALA A 154 -45.44 11.55 17.12
N SER A 155 -44.82 12.66 16.66
CA SER A 155 -45.45 13.73 15.85
C SER A 155 -44.44 14.84 15.50
N ALA A 156 -44.62 15.44 14.31
CA ALA A 156 -43.77 16.41 13.63
C ALA A 156 -44.03 17.88 14.01
N ILE A 157 -43.02 18.76 13.90
CA ILE A 157 -43.13 20.13 13.34
C ILE A 157 -41.77 20.78 13.03
N ALA A 158 -41.76 21.60 11.99
CA ALA A 158 -40.64 22.22 11.29
C ALA A 158 -40.04 23.49 11.93
N SER A 159 -38.82 23.87 11.52
CA SER A 159 -38.53 25.12 10.76
C SER A 159 -37.06 25.54 10.88
N GLY A 160 -36.59 26.30 9.88
CA GLY A 160 -35.19 26.42 9.48
C GLY A 160 -34.28 27.32 10.32
N ALA A 161 -32.97 27.14 10.09
CA ALA A 161 -31.97 28.19 10.24
C ALA A 161 -30.81 27.91 9.25
N ALA A 162 -30.34 28.99 8.62
CA ALA A 162 -29.36 29.00 7.56
C ALA A 162 -28.00 28.44 8.01
N ALA A 163 -27.50 27.42 7.31
CA ALA A 163 -26.13 26.96 7.43
C ALA A 163 -25.22 27.80 6.52
N THR A 164 -24.28 28.48 7.16
CA THR A 164 -23.14 29.17 6.55
C THR A 164 -22.37 28.21 5.63
N ALA A 165 -22.14 28.65 4.39
CA ALA A 165 -21.36 27.95 3.38
C ALA A 165 -19.85 27.99 3.73
N THR A 166 -19.46 27.22 4.72
CA THR A 166 -18.09 26.79 4.97
C THR A 166 -18.17 25.33 5.36
N ASP A 167 -17.36 24.48 4.71
CA ASP A 167 -17.06 23.09 5.10
C ASP A 167 -17.84 21.94 4.41
N THR A 168 -18.43 22.13 3.23
CA THR A 168 -19.02 21.00 2.46
C THR A 168 -17.96 20.12 1.79
N THR A 169 -16.83 20.68 1.35
CA THR A 169 -15.75 19.98 0.62
C THR A 169 -14.90 19.08 1.50
N THR A 170 -14.70 19.48 2.75
CA THR A 170 -13.97 18.74 3.81
C THR A 170 -14.80 17.57 4.32
N ALA A 171 -16.11 17.77 4.50
CA ALA A 171 -17.05 16.69 4.86
C ALA A 171 -17.16 15.62 3.75
N THR A 172 -17.12 16.00 2.46
CA THR A 172 -17.12 15.02 1.35
C THR A 172 -15.85 14.17 1.29
N ASN A 173 -14.71 14.70 1.77
CA ASN A 173 -13.45 13.96 1.75
C ASN A 173 -13.36 12.91 2.86
N ALA A 174 -13.96 13.17 4.03
CA ALA A 174 -13.95 12.26 5.16
C ALA A 174 -14.70 10.94 4.90
N ASN A 175 -15.67 10.94 3.97
CA ASN A 175 -16.58 9.81 3.76
C ASN A 175 -16.36 9.06 2.42
N ALA A 176 -15.28 9.32 1.71
CA ALA A 176 -15.04 8.73 0.40
C ALA A 176 -14.62 7.25 0.49
N THR A 177 -15.42 6.34 -0.05
CA THR A 177 -15.15 4.89 -0.05
C THR A 177 -14.67 4.39 -1.41
N ALA A 178 -13.91 3.29 -1.40
CA ALA A 178 -13.45 2.61 -2.59
C ALA A 178 -14.55 1.72 -3.18
N PRO A 179 -14.71 1.68 -4.51
CA PRO A 179 -15.47 0.61 -5.17
C PRO A 179 -14.93 -0.76 -4.79
N ARG A 180 -15.83 -1.75 -4.72
CA ARG A 180 -15.50 -3.11 -4.26
C ARG A 180 -14.27 -3.71 -4.94
N GLU A 181 -14.21 -3.66 -6.28
CA GLU A 181 -13.10 -4.22 -7.05
C GLU A 181 -11.76 -3.53 -6.76
N GLN A 182 -11.77 -2.22 -6.44
CA GLN A 182 -10.56 -1.49 -6.04
C GLN A 182 -10.10 -1.95 -4.66
N ALA A 183 -11.02 -2.05 -3.71
CA ALA A 183 -10.72 -2.50 -2.35
C ALA A 183 -10.22 -3.95 -2.34
N GLU A 184 -10.82 -4.84 -3.14
CA GLU A 184 -10.38 -6.22 -3.32
C GLU A 184 -8.99 -6.29 -4.00
N SER A 185 -8.71 -5.44 -4.99
CA SER A 185 -7.38 -5.36 -5.62
C SER A 185 -6.29 -4.95 -4.62
N VAL A 186 -6.57 -3.93 -3.80
CA VAL A 186 -5.66 -3.49 -2.74
C VAL A 186 -5.46 -4.59 -1.71
N ALA A 187 -6.53 -5.21 -1.21
CA ALA A 187 -6.45 -6.27 -0.22
C ALA A 187 -5.65 -7.48 -0.73
N GLU A 188 -5.90 -7.93 -1.97
CA GLU A 188 -5.15 -9.02 -2.62
C GLU A 188 -3.66 -8.68 -2.73
N ALA A 189 -3.31 -7.46 -3.16
CA ALA A 189 -1.93 -7.01 -3.26
C ALA A 189 -1.23 -7.01 -1.88
N ILE A 190 -1.90 -6.54 -0.84
CA ILE A 190 -1.37 -6.50 0.53
C ILE A 190 -1.23 -7.92 1.10
N ILE A 191 -2.21 -8.80 0.94
CA ILE A 191 -2.13 -10.18 1.43
C ILE A 191 -0.91 -10.90 0.85
N ARG A 192 -0.55 -10.58 -0.40
CA ARG A 192 0.51 -11.27 -1.14
C ARG A 192 1.82 -10.49 -1.23
N HIS A 193 1.98 -9.35 -0.56
CA HIS A 193 3.18 -8.52 -0.76
C HIS A 193 4.48 -9.15 -0.24
N GLN A 194 4.42 -10.17 0.62
CA GLN A 194 5.56 -11.01 1.04
C GLN A 194 5.55 -12.42 0.44
N ASP A 195 4.56 -12.74 -0.41
CA ASP A 195 4.42 -14.04 -1.09
C ASP A 195 5.31 -14.07 -2.35
N LEU A 196 6.63 -14.12 -2.14
CA LEU A 196 7.67 -14.08 -3.19
C LEU A 196 7.76 -15.42 -3.96
N CYS A 197 6.69 -15.74 -4.68
CA CYS A 197 6.50 -16.98 -5.43
C CYS A 197 7.48 -17.14 -6.60
N HIS A 198 7.89 -18.39 -6.88
CA HIS A 198 8.65 -18.74 -8.10
C HIS A 198 7.77 -19.18 -9.29
N VAL A 199 6.49 -19.47 -9.05
CA VAL A 199 5.52 -19.94 -10.07
C VAL A 199 4.15 -19.28 -9.87
N GLY A 200 3.26 -19.42 -10.85
CA GLY A 200 1.88 -18.93 -10.75
C GLY A 200 1.69 -17.50 -11.24
N LYS A 201 0.60 -16.88 -10.80
CA LYS A 201 0.16 -15.55 -11.22
C LYS A 201 -0.17 -14.65 -10.04
N ILE A 202 -0.09 -13.34 -10.25
CA ILE A 202 -0.46 -12.27 -9.32
C ILE A 202 -1.07 -11.11 -10.12
N THR A 203 -1.74 -10.17 -9.44
CA THR A 203 -2.21 -8.92 -10.06
C THR A 203 -1.03 -8.01 -10.43
N VAL A 204 -1.19 -7.13 -11.42
CA VAL A 204 -0.15 -6.12 -11.75
C VAL A 204 0.13 -5.18 -10.58
N VAL A 205 -0.89 -4.85 -9.76
CA VAL A 205 -0.72 -4.06 -8.53
C VAL A 205 0.12 -4.83 -7.51
N GLY A 206 -0.18 -6.10 -7.26
CA GLY A 206 0.56 -6.94 -6.33
C GLY A 206 2.00 -7.16 -6.78
N GLN A 207 2.23 -7.39 -8.08
CA GLN A 207 3.58 -7.55 -8.62
C GLN A 207 4.41 -6.27 -8.49
N LEU A 208 3.82 -5.10 -8.79
CA LEU A 208 4.53 -3.83 -8.65
C LEU A 208 4.83 -3.52 -7.18
N LEU A 209 3.89 -3.85 -6.29
CA LEU A 209 4.08 -3.71 -4.85
C LEU A 209 5.25 -4.58 -4.38
N GLN A 210 5.32 -5.85 -4.77
CA GLN A 210 6.45 -6.74 -4.45
C GLN A 210 7.79 -6.21 -4.99
N LEU A 211 7.84 -5.78 -6.25
CA LEU A 211 9.08 -5.25 -6.83
C LEU A 211 9.59 -4.03 -6.05
N ALA A 212 8.70 -3.10 -5.70
CA ALA A 212 9.06 -1.88 -5.00
C ALA A 212 9.40 -2.09 -3.52
N THR A 213 8.68 -2.96 -2.81
CA THR A 213 9.00 -3.30 -1.40
C THR A 213 10.33 -4.03 -1.31
N ILE A 214 10.59 -5.00 -2.19
CA ILE A 214 11.87 -5.73 -2.23
C ILE A 214 13.02 -4.80 -2.62
N PHE A 215 12.80 -3.88 -3.56
CA PHE A 215 13.77 -2.84 -3.87
C PHE A 215 14.14 -1.98 -2.64
N ASP A 216 13.15 -1.43 -1.93
CA ASP A 216 13.44 -0.55 -0.78
C ASP A 216 14.00 -1.31 0.44
N ASN A 217 13.61 -2.58 0.62
CA ASN A 217 14.01 -3.40 1.75
C ASN A 217 15.39 -4.03 1.56
N THR A 218 15.69 -4.57 0.37
CA THR A 218 16.92 -5.37 0.16
C THR A 218 17.85 -4.79 -0.91
N GLY A 219 17.44 -3.74 -1.63
CA GLY A 219 18.21 -3.19 -2.75
C GLY A 219 18.24 -4.08 -3.98
N ALA A 220 17.40 -5.13 -4.04
CA ALA A 220 17.29 -5.97 -5.23
C ALA A 220 16.61 -5.17 -6.35
N TYR A 221 16.88 -5.56 -7.61
CA TYR A 221 16.41 -4.85 -8.80
C TYR A 221 16.91 -3.39 -8.89
N ALA A 222 18.14 -3.15 -8.38
CA ALA A 222 18.77 -1.83 -8.36
C ALA A 222 18.87 -1.17 -9.75
N ASP A 223 18.90 -1.96 -10.82
CA ASP A 223 18.96 -1.53 -12.22
C ASP A 223 17.62 -0.98 -12.75
N LEU A 224 16.53 -1.09 -11.98
CA LEU A 224 15.20 -0.62 -12.39
C LEU A 224 14.90 0.83 -11.99
N VAL A 225 15.71 1.44 -11.11
CA VAL A 225 15.49 2.80 -10.61
C VAL A 225 16.79 3.59 -10.70
N HIS A 226 16.73 4.79 -11.28
CA HIS A 226 17.90 5.65 -11.41
C HIS A 226 18.38 6.19 -10.05
N ALA A 227 19.69 6.35 -9.87
CA ALA A 227 20.28 6.79 -8.60
C ALA A 227 19.77 8.17 -8.12
N ASP A 228 19.55 9.11 -9.05
CA ASP A 228 19.00 10.43 -8.70
C ASP A 228 17.53 10.35 -8.24
N THR A 229 16.76 9.38 -8.74
CA THR A 229 15.41 9.09 -8.21
C THR A 229 15.48 8.58 -6.79
N ILE A 230 16.39 7.65 -6.49
CA ILE A 230 16.60 7.14 -5.12
C ILE A 230 16.94 8.30 -4.19
N LYS A 231 17.89 9.15 -4.60
CA LYS A 231 18.30 10.31 -3.82
C LYS A 231 17.14 11.27 -3.56
N ASP A 232 16.40 11.66 -4.60
CA ASP A 232 15.29 12.61 -4.47
C ASP A 232 14.15 12.05 -3.60
N VAL A 233 13.79 10.79 -3.80
CA VAL A 233 12.78 10.09 -2.99
C VAL A 233 13.20 10.00 -1.53
N CYS A 234 14.46 9.65 -1.23
CA CYS A 234 14.97 9.60 0.15
C CYS A 234 15.09 10.99 0.81
N VAL A 235 15.28 12.07 0.03
CA VAL A 235 15.23 13.45 0.55
C VAL A 235 13.81 13.82 1.01
N HIS A 236 12.80 13.43 0.24
CA HIS A 236 11.40 13.71 0.58
C HIS A 236 10.84 12.77 1.65
N PHE A 237 11.29 11.51 1.68
CA PHE A 237 10.83 10.46 2.58
C PHE A 237 12.01 9.72 3.24
N PRO A 238 12.66 10.34 4.24
CA PRO A 238 13.86 9.79 4.89
C PRO A 238 13.65 8.36 5.42
N ARG A 239 14.70 7.52 5.33
CA ARG A 239 14.60 6.11 5.75
C ARG A 239 14.54 5.95 7.26
N MET A 240 15.21 6.81 8.03
CA MET A 240 15.17 6.77 9.50
C MET A 240 15.55 5.40 10.06
N ARG A 241 16.67 4.84 9.58
CA ARG A 241 17.17 3.50 9.92
C ARG A 241 16.19 2.38 9.55
N TRP A 242 15.49 2.54 8.43
CA TRP A 242 14.43 1.64 7.95
C TRP A 242 14.86 0.17 7.99
N SER A 243 16.06 -0.17 7.49
CA SER A 243 16.49 -1.58 7.45
C SER A 243 16.49 -2.22 8.84
N ARG A 244 16.90 -1.48 9.87
CA ARG A 244 16.87 -1.97 11.26
C ARG A 244 15.45 -2.03 11.81
N CYS A 245 14.63 -1.01 11.54
CA CYS A 245 13.24 -0.95 12.01
C CYS A 245 12.42 -2.11 11.42
N PHE A 246 12.52 -2.33 10.11
CA PHE A 246 11.82 -3.41 9.43
C PHE A 246 12.25 -4.79 9.92
N ALA A 247 13.56 -5.04 10.04
CA ALA A 247 14.06 -6.31 10.58
C ALA A 247 13.55 -6.58 12.01
N ALA A 248 13.49 -5.55 12.86
CA ALA A 248 12.96 -5.66 14.22
C ALA A 248 11.45 -5.92 14.25
N THR A 249 10.70 -5.32 13.32
CA THR A 249 9.26 -5.56 13.15
C THR A 249 8.98 -6.99 12.71
N VAL A 250 9.69 -7.51 11.70
CA VAL A 250 9.58 -8.91 11.26
C VAL A 250 9.95 -9.88 12.39
N GLN A 251 10.99 -9.59 13.16
CA GLN A 251 11.32 -10.42 14.33
C GLN A 251 10.20 -10.39 15.38
N SER A 252 9.62 -9.21 15.65
CA SER A 252 8.51 -9.06 16.60
C SER A 252 7.27 -9.84 16.15
N GLU A 253 6.96 -9.84 14.84
CA GLU A 253 5.92 -10.66 14.23
C GLU A 253 6.14 -12.14 14.55
N ILE A 254 7.34 -12.65 14.25
CA ILE A 254 7.69 -14.06 14.43
C ILE A 254 7.65 -14.46 15.92
N ASP A 255 8.12 -13.60 16.81
CA ASP A 255 8.10 -13.85 18.26
C ASP A 255 6.67 -13.92 18.81
N LEU A 256 5.77 -13.04 18.34
CA LEU A 256 4.36 -13.01 18.75
C LEU A 256 3.53 -14.11 18.09
N LYS A 257 3.87 -14.45 16.85
CA LYS A 257 3.16 -15.38 15.98
C LYS A 257 4.18 -16.32 15.31
N PRO A 258 4.64 -17.37 16.00
CA PRO A 258 5.62 -18.32 15.44
C PRO A 258 5.13 -19.12 14.23
N TRP A 259 3.83 -19.03 13.91
CA TRP A 259 3.18 -19.60 12.73
C TRP A 259 2.90 -18.57 11.63
N ALA A 260 3.35 -17.33 11.79
CA ALA A 260 3.12 -16.26 10.81
C ALA A 260 3.76 -16.60 9.46
N HIS A 261 3.14 -16.10 8.40
CA HIS A 261 3.63 -16.23 7.03
C HIS A 261 5.03 -15.65 6.86
N SER A 262 5.39 -14.59 7.60
CA SER A 262 6.74 -14.00 7.58
C SER A 262 7.85 -14.99 7.96
N THR A 263 7.54 -16.13 8.61
CA THR A 263 8.52 -17.21 8.82
C THR A 263 9.02 -17.84 7.51
N ALA A 264 8.22 -17.77 6.43
CA ALA A 264 8.57 -18.27 5.10
C ALA A 264 9.65 -17.43 4.39
N LEU A 265 9.89 -16.19 4.83
CA LEU A 265 10.98 -15.34 4.31
C LEU A 265 12.37 -15.91 4.65
N GLY A 266 12.48 -16.67 5.74
CA GLY A 266 13.73 -17.24 6.21
C GLY A 266 14.72 -16.19 6.76
N LYS A 267 15.82 -16.68 7.35
CA LYS A 267 16.87 -15.83 7.93
C LYS A 267 17.60 -15.00 6.86
N GLU A 268 17.79 -15.58 5.69
CA GLU A 268 18.47 -14.93 4.55
C GLU A 268 17.81 -13.62 4.14
N PHE A 269 16.48 -13.52 4.28
CA PHE A 269 15.78 -12.28 3.97
C PHE A 269 16.14 -11.16 4.95
N SER A 270 16.17 -11.45 6.26
CA SER A 270 16.59 -10.48 7.29
C SER A 270 18.04 -10.05 7.08
N GLU A 271 18.93 -10.97 6.72
CA GLU A 271 20.33 -10.67 6.38
C GLU A 271 20.43 -9.74 5.16
N LYS A 272 19.62 -9.98 4.12
CA LYS A 272 19.56 -9.09 2.93
C LYS A 272 19.03 -7.70 3.28
N VAL A 273 18.04 -7.60 4.17
CA VAL A 273 17.51 -6.30 4.64
C VAL A 273 18.59 -5.51 5.38
N LEU A 274 19.28 -6.15 6.33
CA LEU A 274 20.33 -5.52 7.13
C LEU A 274 21.60 -5.23 6.31
N GLY A 275 21.85 -6.01 5.25
CA GLY A 275 22.97 -5.86 4.32
C GLY A 275 22.66 -5.04 3.07
N ASN A 276 21.60 -4.22 3.08
CA ASN A 276 21.18 -3.43 1.91
C ASN A 276 22.17 -2.29 1.61
N SER A 277 23.21 -2.60 0.82
CA SER A 277 24.25 -1.64 0.44
C SER A 277 23.76 -0.53 -0.49
N LEU A 278 22.67 -0.76 -1.24
CA LEU A 278 22.08 0.27 -2.11
C LEU A 278 21.54 1.44 -1.27
N MET A 279 20.92 1.10 -0.12
CA MET A 279 20.23 2.06 0.72
C MET A 279 21.05 2.56 1.92
N GLU A 280 22.22 1.95 2.21
CA GLU A 280 23.13 2.34 3.29
C GLU A 280 23.41 3.86 3.38
N PRO A 281 23.63 4.60 2.27
CA PRO A 281 23.86 6.05 2.35
C PRO A 281 22.67 6.88 2.84
N TYR A 282 21.49 6.29 2.96
CA TYR A 282 20.23 6.96 3.28
C TYR A 282 19.62 6.53 4.62
N GLU A 283 20.29 5.64 5.38
CA GLU A 283 19.83 5.11 6.69
C GLU A 283 19.87 6.13 7.84
#